data_AF-A0A7Y3GET9-F1
#
_entry.id   AF-A0A7Y3GET9-F1
#
_cell.length_a   1.000
_cell.length_b   1.000
_cell.length_c   1.000
_cell.angle_alpha   90.00
_cell.angle_beta   90.00
_cell.angle_gamma   90.00
#
_symmetry.space_group_name_H-M   'P 1'
#
loop_
_entity.id
_entity.type
_entity.pdbx_description
1 polymer ?
#
loop_
_entity_poly.entity_id
_entity_poly.type
_entity_poly.pdbx_seq_one_letter_code
_entity_poly.pdbx_strand_id
1 'polypeptide(L)'
;MSRRLAFLLATAIVAAACGNSDLGRSIPACPADDDFISEVSPSMILQMQAVDSAAYVPCVTDLKAGWSYEHLVADRGKSRFALDSDRLGSGFLEVSLLAACETDGLASIPAPNDDVAEYRSIELVGTTVTVVIVPETGRVIEYAHRIEAELEARQINGREVFVVFDDADAPLADKVAQASRQGRPLVILDEEDVLEGTATLRMPGRAASVRGLDFEDLVDALEDRLPKPSLRGTWVQVFAGGCIRFDFDATGHGVDGLVGDVEEAIGLFPAEEVRQIMRDAGLLG
;
A
#
# COMPACT_ATOMS: atom_id res chain seq x y z
N MET A 1 -32.32 -33.54 38.51
CA MET A 1 -31.42 -33.55 37.35
C MET A 1 -31.83 -32.48 36.33
N SER A 2 -31.84 -31.19 36.69
CA SER A 2 -32.42 -30.16 35.80
C SER A 2 -31.78 -28.76 35.89
N ARG A 3 -30.58 -28.63 36.48
CA ARG A 3 -29.90 -27.32 36.61
C ARG A 3 -28.56 -27.20 35.89
N ARG A 4 -28.03 -28.30 35.34
CA ARG A 4 -26.73 -28.31 34.65
C ARG A 4 -26.80 -28.24 33.12
N LEU A 5 -28.00 -28.39 32.53
CA LEU A 5 -28.17 -28.27 31.06
C LEU A 5 -28.43 -26.83 30.60
N ALA A 6 -28.88 -25.93 31.48
CA ALA A 6 -29.19 -24.55 31.11
C ALA A 6 -27.92 -23.67 30.94
N PHE A 7 -26.79 -24.08 31.49
CA PHE A 7 -25.54 -23.31 31.43
C PHE A 7 -24.66 -23.62 30.21
N LEU A 8 -24.99 -24.65 29.42
CA LEU A 8 -24.24 -25.00 28.21
C LEU A 8 -24.87 -24.44 26.92
N LEU A 9 -26.10 -23.92 26.98
CA LEU A 9 -26.77 -23.31 25.82
C LEU A 9 -26.59 -21.79 25.75
N ALA A 10 -26.21 -21.13 26.85
CA ALA A 10 -26.04 -19.68 26.90
C ALA A 10 -24.67 -19.19 26.40
N THR A 11 -23.65 -20.06 26.36
CA THR A 11 -22.29 -19.70 25.96
C THR A 11 -22.01 -19.88 24.47
N ALA A 12 -22.91 -20.51 23.71
CA ALA A 12 -22.75 -20.74 22.28
C ALA A 12 -23.34 -19.61 21.39
N ILE A 13 -24.03 -18.62 21.97
CA ILE A 13 -24.70 -17.55 21.21
C ILE A 13 -23.84 -16.28 21.06
N VAL A 14 -22.72 -16.16 21.79
CA VAL A 14 -21.87 -14.95 21.73
C VAL A 14 -20.81 -15.01 20.61
N ALA A 15 -20.65 -16.15 19.93
CA ALA A 15 -19.57 -16.34 18.94
C ALA A 15 -19.97 -16.17 17.46
N ALA A 16 -21.20 -15.73 17.16
CA ALA A 16 -21.68 -15.62 15.76
C ALA A 16 -22.18 -14.21 15.36
N ALA A 17 -21.75 -13.15 16.07
CA ALA A 17 -22.23 -11.79 15.83
C ALA A 17 -21.15 -10.75 15.51
N CYS A 18 -19.96 -11.17 15.09
CA CYS A 18 -18.96 -10.29 14.48
C CYS A 18 -18.75 -10.74 13.04
N GLY A 19 -19.47 -10.13 12.11
CA GLY A 19 -19.34 -10.50 10.69
C GLY A 19 -20.12 -9.64 9.69
N ASN A 20 -20.88 -8.64 10.13
CA ASN A 20 -21.43 -7.64 9.22
C ASN A 20 -20.82 -6.29 9.57
N SER A 21 -19.80 -5.90 8.82
CA SER A 21 -19.27 -4.54 8.78
C SER A 21 -20.33 -3.63 8.15
N ASP A 22 -21.41 -3.35 8.88
CA ASP A 22 -22.47 -2.46 8.40
C ASP A 22 -21.85 -1.05 8.31
N LEU A 23 -21.41 -0.68 7.10
CA LEU A 23 -20.80 0.61 6.82
C LEU A 23 -21.84 1.68 7.21
N GLY A 24 -21.46 2.59 8.11
CA GLY A 24 -22.38 3.60 8.62
C GLY A 24 -23.01 4.44 7.49
N ARG A 25 -24.22 4.97 7.70
CA ARG A 25 -25.01 5.73 6.68
C ARG A 25 -24.30 6.92 6.02
N SER A 26 -23.18 7.39 6.57
CA SER A 26 -22.35 8.47 6.05
C SER A 26 -21.26 8.00 5.08
N ILE A 27 -21.05 6.70 4.96
CA ILE A 27 -20.10 6.09 4.03
C ILE A 27 -20.80 5.92 2.68
N PRO A 28 -20.17 6.27 1.56
CA PRO A 28 -20.70 5.96 0.23
C PRO A 28 -20.56 4.46 -0.05
N ALA A 29 -21.30 3.60 0.65
CA ALA A 29 -21.18 2.15 0.52
C ALA A 29 -21.71 1.65 -0.83
N CYS A 30 -20.99 0.73 -1.48
CA CYS A 30 -21.49 0.08 -2.69
C CYS A 30 -22.71 -0.80 -2.33
N PRO A 31 -23.79 -0.78 -3.13
CA PRO A 31 -24.91 -1.69 -2.91
C PRO A 31 -24.45 -3.16 -2.94
N ALA A 32 -24.88 -3.95 -1.97
CA ALA A 32 -24.40 -5.32 -1.75
C ALA A 32 -25.09 -6.38 -2.64
N ASP A 33 -26.24 -6.07 -3.25
CA ASP A 33 -27.03 -6.97 -4.08
C ASP A 33 -27.60 -6.26 -5.32
N ASP A 34 -27.46 -6.89 -6.49
CA ASP A 34 -28.05 -6.43 -7.76
C ASP A 34 -29.60 -6.39 -7.72
N ASP A 35 -30.21 -7.17 -6.81
CA ASP A 35 -31.67 -7.25 -6.63
C ASP A 35 -32.23 -6.19 -5.65
N PHE A 36 -31.37 -5.52 -4.87
CA PHE A 36 -31.74 -4.50 -3.88
C PHE A 36 -31.00 -3.18 -4.13
N ILE A 37 -31.16 -2.65 -5.34
CA ILE A 37 -30.79 -1.28 -5.75
C ILE A 37 -31.53 -0.20 -4.90
N SER A 38 -32.41 -0.58 -3.97
CA SER A 38 -33.25 0.32 -3.18
C SER A 38 -32.53 1.15 -2.10
N GLU A 39 -31.24 0.93 -1.84
CA GLU A 39 -30.54 1.63 -0.75
C GLU A 39 -29.22 2.28 -1.20
N VAL A 40 -29.31 3.22 -2.15
CA VAL A 40 -28.19 4.15 -2.38
C VAL A 40 -28.03 5.07 -1.17
N SER A 41 -26.81 5.14 -0.64
CA SER A 41 -26.49 5.98 0.51
C SER A 41 -26.66 7.48 0.21
N PRO A 42 -27.04 8.32 1.19
CA PRO A 42 -27.08 9.77 1.02
C PRO A 42 -25.75 10.36 0.54
N SER A 43 -24.62 9.77 0.95
CA SER A 43 -23.29 10.18 0.52
C SER A 43 -23.09 9.99 -0.99
N MET A 44 -23.53 8.86 -1.57
CA MET A 44 -23.47 8.66 -3.02
C MET A 44 -24.34 9.65 -3.80
N ILE A 45 -25.51 10.00 -3.26
CA ILE A 45 -26.36 11.05 -3.85
C ILE A 45 -25.61 12.39 -3.88
N LEU A 46 -24.95 12.77 -2.79
CA LEU A 46 -24.16 14.00 -2.72
C LEU A 46 -22.99 14.01 -3.69
N GLN A 47 -22.29 12.87 -3.86
CA GLN A 47 -21.22 12.73 -4.86
C GLN A 47 -21.74 12.92 -6.28
N MET A 48 -22.85 12.24 -6.63
CA MET A 48 -23.47 12.37 -7.94
C MET A 48 -23.95 13.80 -8.21
N GLN A 49 -24.54 14.48 -7.23
CA GLN A 49 -24.96 15.88 -7.37
C GLN A 49 -23.78 16.85 -7.47
N ALA A 50 -22.66 16.53 -6.81
CA ALA A 50 -21.44 17.31 -6.91
C ALA A 50 -20.85 17.26 -8.33
N VAL A 51 -20.88 16.10 -8.98
CA VAL A 51 -20.37 15.88 -10.35
C VAL A 51 -21.47 15.27 -11.22
N ASP A 52 -22.44 16.10 -11.62
CA ASP A 52 -23.64 15.67 -12.34
C ASP A 52 -23.36 14.97 -13.68
N SER A 53 -22.25 15.33 -14.32
CA SER A 53 -21.78 14.76 -15.58
C SER A 53 -21.19 13.35 -15.46
N ALA A 54 -20.81 12.91 -14.26
CA ALA A 54 -20.10 11.65 -14.07
C ALA A 54 -20.97 10.44 -14.45
N ALA A 55 -20.37 9.49 -15.18
CA ALA A 55 -20.98 8.19 -15.45
C ALA A 55 -20.90 7.23 -14.25
N TYR A 56 -19.93 7.41 -13.36
CA TYR A 56 -19.72 6.59 -12.17
C TYR A 56 -19.49 7.45 -10.93
N VAL A 57 -19.87 6.91 -9.77
CA VAL A 57 -19.50 7.44 -8.44
C VAL A 57 -18.64 6.42 -7.70
N PRO A 58 -17.58 6.84 -6.98
CA PRO A 58 -16.82 5.93 -6.15
C PRO A 58 -17.65 5.50 -4.94
N CYS A 59 -17.54 4.24 -4.58
CA CYS A 59 -18.18 3.68 -3.41
C CYS A 59 -17.25 2.72 -2.65
N VAL A 60 -17.50 2.52 -1.36
CA VAL A 60 -16.74 1.61 -0.51
C VAL A 60 -17.44 0.26 -0.49
N THR A 61 -16.78 -0.78 -1.00
CA THR A 61 -17.27 -2.16 -1.02
C THR A 61 -17.06 -2.80 0.34
N ASP A 62 -15.81 -2.81 0.82
CA ASP A 62 -15.43 -3.34 2.13
C ASP A 62 -14.15 -2.64 2.60
N LEU A 63 -14.03 -2.41 3.90
CA LEU A 63 -12.83 -1.81 4.48
C LEU A 63 -11.94 -2.90 5.07
N LYS A 64 -10.65 -2.89 4.69
CA LYS A 64 -9.67 -3.80 5.28
C LYS A 64 -9.55 -3.58 6.79
N ALA A 65 -9.12 -4.61 7.51
CA ALA A 65 -8.92 -4.53 8.95
C ALA A 65 -7.96 -3.39 9.31
N GLY A 66 -8.38 -2.53 10.23
CA GLY A 66 -7.60 -1.36 10.67
C GLY A 66 -7.80 -0.12 9.80
N TRP A 67 -8.56 -0.21 8.69
CA TRP A 67 -8.95 0.96 7.91
C TRP A 67 -10.21 1.59 8.48
N SER A 68 -10.31 2.92 8.39
CA SER A 68 -11.51 3.65 8.75
C SER A 68 -11.79 4.76 7.76
N TYR A 69 -13.07 4.95 7.46
CA TYR A 69 -13.55 6.07 6.66
C TYR A 69 -13.61 7.34 7.50
N GLU A 70 -13.19 8.46 6.93
CA GLU A 70 -13.29 9.78 7.58
C GLU A 70 -14.67 10.43 7.32
N HIS A 71 -14.76 11.35 6.36
CA HIS A 71 -16.01 11.99 5.96
C HIS A 71 -16.00 12.40 4.49
N LEU A 72 -17.19 12.53 3.90
CA LEU A 72 -17.39 13.03 2.56
C LEU A 72 -17.47 14.55 2.57
N VAL A 73 -16.72 15.19 1.67
CA VAL A 73 -16.89 16.59 1.29
C VAL A 73 -17.38 16.65 -0.14
N ALA A 74 -18.54 17.25 -0.36
CA ALA A 74 -19.15 17.41 -1.68
C ALA A 74 -19.29 18.90 -2.00
N ASP A 75 -18.64 19.34 -3.09
CA ASP A 75 -18.69 20.70 -3.62
C ASP A 75 -19.13 20.67 -5.08
N ARG A 76 -19.51 21.81 -5.66
CA ARG A 76 -19.82 21.86 -7.09
C ARG A 76 -18.58 21.49 -7.93
N GLY A 77 -18.71 20.45 -8.74
CA GLY A 77 -17.68 19.94 -9.65
C GLY A 77 -16.70 18.94 -9.01
N LYS A 78 -16.83 18.63 -7.72
CA LYS A 78 -15.95 17.67 -7.04
C LYS A 78 -16.56 17.06 -5.78
N SER A 79 -16.25 15.82 -5.49
CA SER A 79 -16.46 15.23 -4.16
C SER A 79 -15.25 14.43 -3.74
N ARG A 80 -14.93 14.42 -2.44
CA ARG A 80 -13.79 13.69 -1.91
C ARG A 80 -14.07 13.09 -0.54
N PHE A 81 -13.44 11.96 -0.26
CA PHE A 81 -13.36 11.38 1.08
C PHE A 81 -11.97 10.76 1.27
N ALA A 82 -11.56 10.59 2.52
CA ALA A 82 -10.29 9.97 2.87
C ALA A 82 -10.49 8.69 3.69
N LEU A 83 -9.51 7.80 3.59
CA LEU A 83 -9.36 6.64 4.46
C LEU A 83 -8.14 6.81 5.37
N ASP A 84 -8.31 6.44 6.62
CA ASP A 84 -7.27 6.31 7.63
C ASP A 84 -6.92 4.83 7.84
N SER A 85 -5.71 4.57 8.32
CA SER A 85 -5.30 3.24 8.77
C SER A 85 -4.46 3.32 10.04
N ASP A 86 -4.72 2.40 10.96
CA ASP A 86 -3.90 2.19 12.17
C ASP A 86 -2.43 1.81 11.85
N ARG A 87 -2.17 1.32 10.64
CA ARG A 87 -0.86 0.84 10.17
C ARG A 87 -0.23 1.72 9.09
N LEU A 88 -1.03 2.37 8.24
CA LEU A 88 -0.55 3.15 7.09
C LEU A 88 -0.59 4.67 7.32
N GLY A 89 -1.21 5.12 8.41
CA GLY A 89 -1.34 6.53 8.78
C GLY A 89 -2.72 7.12 8.50
N SER A 90 -2.94 8.34 8.98
CA SER A 90 -4.14 9.11 8.69
C SER A 90 -4.08 9.68 7.28
N GLY A 91 -5.22 9.66 6.57
CA GLY A 91 -5.35 10.15 5.21
C GLY A 91 -4.44 9.42 4.23
N PHE A 92 -4.14 8.14 4.48
CA PHE A 92 -3.22 7.37 3.63
C PHE A 92 -3.72 7.26 2.19
N LEU A 93 -5.04 7.39 1.99
CA LEU A 93 -5.71 7.45 0.71
C LEU A 93 -6.76 8.56 0.71
N GLU A 94 -6.68 9.48 -0.25
CA GLU A 94 -7.78 10.37 -0.62
C GLU A 94 -8.39 9.90 -1.95
N VAL A 95 -9.72 9.80 -1.99
CA VAL A 95 -10.48 9.45 -3.19
C VAL A 95 -11.30 10.66 -3.60
N SER A 96 -11.09 11.16 -4.82
CA SER A 96 -11.75 12.33 -5.37
C SER A 96 -12.48 12.00 -6.67
N LEU A 97 -13.79 12.23 -6.72
CA LEU A 97 -14.57 12.29 -7.95
C LEU A 97 -14.52 13.72 -8.51
N LEU A 98 -14.15 13.86 -9.78
CA LEU A 98 -13.95 15.14 -10.46
C LEU A 98 -14.65 15.13 -11.82
N ALA A 99 -15.06 16.31 -12.30
CA ALA A 99 -15.63 16.45 -13.64
C ALA A 99 -14.61 16.22 -14.77
N ALA A 100 -13.32 16.43 -14.49
CA ALA A 100 -12.21 16.17 -15.40
C ALA A 100 -10.90 16.00 -14.61
N CYS A 101 -9.96 15.21 -15.16
CA CYS A 101 -8.64 14.96 -14.59
C CYS A 101 -7.55 15.23 -15.61
N GLU A 102 -6.41 15.73 -15.15
CA GLU A 102 -5.17 15.75 -15.91
C GLU A 102 -4.50 14.37 -15.85
N THR A 103 -4.12 13.83 -17.00
CA THR A 103 -3.42 12.53 -17.11
C THR A 103 -1.99 12.68 -17.62
N ASP A 104 -1.54 13.91 -17.86
CA ASP A 104 -0.21 14.18 -18.39
C ASP A 104 0.87 13.69 -17.42
N GLY A 105 1.80 12.91 -17.94
CA GLY A 105 2.88 12.29 -17.15
C GLY A 105 2.49 11.03 -16.38
N LEU A 106 1.23 10.59 -16.45
CA LEU A 106 0.81 9.31 -15.88
C LEU A 106 0.96 8.17 -16.90
N ALA A 107 1.43 7.01 -16.45
CA ALA A 107 1.52 5.82 -17.30
C ALA A 107 0.13 5.22 -17.50
N SER A 108 -0.27 4.99 -18.75
CA SER A 108 -1.55 4.31 -19.06
C SER A 108 -1.44 2.82 -18.76
N ILE A 109 -2.48 2.29 -18.12
CA ILE A 109 -2.63 0.87 -17.81
C ILE A 109 -3.73 0.29 -18.72
N PRO A 110 -3.45 -0.81 -19.44
CA PRO A 110 -4.48 -1.48 -20.25
C PRO A 110 -5.63 -1.96 -19.36
N ALA A 111 -6.83 -1.44 -19.60
CA ALA A 111 -8.04 -1.87 -18.91
C ALA A 111 -8.66 -3.10 -19.61
N PRO A 112 -9.34 -4.00 -18.86
CA PRO A 112 -10.04 -5.14 -19.45
C PRO A 112 -11.22 -4.75 -20.37
N ASN A 113 -11.80 -3.56 -20.15
CA ASN A 113 -12.87 -2.98 -20.96
C ASN A 113 -12.56 -1.51 -21.29
N ASP A 114 -13.16 -0.99 -22.37
CA ASP A 114 -12.85 0.34 -22.90
C ASP A 114 -13.62 1.49 -22.19
N ASP A 115 -14.47 1.17 -21.22
CA ASP A 115 -15.36 2.15 -20.57
C ASP A 115 -14.66 3.00 -19.51
N VAL A 116 -13.58 2.47 -18.93
CA VAL A 116 -12.79 3.14 -17.88
C VAL A 116 -11.31 3.06 -18.26
N ALA A 117 -10.72 4.20 -18.63
CA ALA A 117 -9.31 4.31 -18.93
C ALA A 117 -8.50 4.56 -17.64
N GLU A 118 -7.40 3.85 -17.48
CA GLU A 118 -6.64 3.88 -16.24
C GLU A 118 -5.21 4.43 -16.42
N TYR A 119 -4.78 5.25 -15.45
CA TYR A 119 -3.47 5.89 -15.44
C TYR A 119 -2.85 5.87 -14.03
N ARG A 120 -1.54 5.59 -13.90
CA ARG A 120 -0.84 5.58 -12.60
C ARG A 120 0.54 6.24 -12.66
N SER A 121 0.91 6.85 -11.55
CA SER A 121 2.29 7.22 -11.19
C SER A 121 2.46 6.96 -9.71
N ILE A 122 3.00 5.80 -9.36
CA ILE A 122 3.16 5.34 -7.98
C ILE A 122 4.64 5.04 -7.71
N GLU A 123 5.14 5.56 -6.60
CA GLU A 123 6.44 5.25 -6.03
C GLU A 123 6.24 4.35 -4.80
N LEU A 124 6.74 3.12 -4.90
CA LEU A 124 6.71 2.14 -3.81
C LEU A 124 8.12 1.96 -3.24
N VAL A 125 8.24 2.23 -1.95
CA VAL A 125 9.33 1.74 -1.09
C VAL A 125 8.79 0.53 -0.35
N GLY A 126 9.14 -0.67 -0.82
CA GLY A 126 8.52 -1.90 -0.34
C GLY A 126 8.96 -2.36 1.05
N THR A 127 8.35 -3.42 1.57
CA THR A 127 8.63 -3.95 2.92
C THR A 127 9.78 -4.95 2.97
N THR A 128 10.51 -5.17 1.87
CA THR A 128 11.71 -6.01 1.83
C THR A 128 12.96 -5.18 1.60
N VAL A 129 14.03 -5.42 2.35
CA VAL A 129 15.34 -4.82 2.13
C VAL A 129 16.22 -5.85 1.42
N THR A 130 16.73 -5.52 0.23
CA THR A 130 17.76 -6.36 -0.40
C THR A 130 19.14 -5.76 -0.15
N VAL A 131 19.99 -6.48 0.57
CA VAL A 131 21.38 -6.11 0.84
C VAL A 131 22.29 -6.95 -0.05
N VAL A 132 23.32 -6.36 -0.65
CA VAL A 132 24.32 -7.10 -1.42
C VAL A 132 25.57 -7.29 -0.57
N ILE A 133 25.99 -8.54 -0.35
CA ILE A 133 27.28 -8.83 0.29
C ILE A 133 28.33 -9.05 -0.81
N VAL A 134 29.43 -8.32 -0.71
CA VAL A 134 30.54 -8.34 -1.67
C VAL A 134 31.84 -8.71 -0.94
N PRO A 135 32.23 -10.00 -0.92
CA PRO A 135 33.53 -10.41 -0.41
C PRO A 135 34.64 -9.91 -1.35
N GLU A 136 35.71 -9.32 -0.80
CA GLU A 136 36.86 -8.87 -1.59
C GLU A 136 37.61 -10.06 -2.21
N THR A 137 37.81 -11.12 -1.42
CA THR A 137 38.52 -12.32 -1.84
C THR A 137 37.78 -13.59 -1.44
N GLY A 138 38.12 -14.72 -2.08
CA GLY A 138 37.56 -16.03 -1.71
C GLY A 138 37.86 -16.45 -0.27
N ARG A 139 38.85 -15.84 0.40
CA ARG A 139 39.20 -16.13 1.80
C ARG A 139 38.18 -15.57 2.80
N VAL A 140 37.33 -14.64 2.36
CA VAL A 140 36.34 -13.95 3.20
C VAL A 140 34.96 -14.62 3.14
N ILE A 141 34.76 -15.60 2.25
CA ILE A 141 33.46 -16.22 1.96
C ILE A 141 32.79 -16.83 3.21
N GLU A 142 33.54 -17.54 4.05
CA GLU A 142 32.97 -18.15 5.27
C GLU A 142 32.44 -17.09 6.23
N TYR A 143 33.16 -15.98 6.39
CA TYR A 143 32.70 -14.87 7.20
C TYR A 143 31.47 -14.20 6.58
N ALA A 144 31.48 -14.03 5.26
CA ALA A 144 30.39 -13.43 4.52
C ALA A 144 29.07 -14.22 4.65
N HIS A 145 29.12 -15.56 4.61
CA HIS A 145 27.93 -16.41 4.86
C HIS A 145 27.42 -16.34 6.30
N ARG A 146 28.31 -16.08 7.28
CA ARG A 146 27.88 -15.82 8.66
C ARG A 146 27.08 -14.53 8.74
N ILE A 147 27.58 -13.45 8.15
CA ILE A 147 26.89 -12.16 8.11
C ILE A 147 25.57 -12.26 7.34
N GLU A 148 25.54 -13.00 6.23
CA GLU A 148 24.32 -13.31 5.48
C GLU A 148 23.24 -13.93 6.39
N ALA A 149 23.58 -15.04 7.07
CA ALA A 149 22.64 -15.73 7.93
C ALA A 149 22.16 -14.86 9.11
N GLU A 150 23.04 -14.03 9.67
CA GLU A 150 22.68 -13.11 10.76
C GLU A 150 21.77 -11.97 10.26
N LEU A 151 22.02 -11.43 9.06
CA LEU A 151 21.18 -10.40 8.45
C LEU A 151 19.79 -10.93 8.09
N GLU A 152 19.70 -12.11 7.47
CA GLU A 152 18.41 -12.71 7.08
C GLU A 152 17.57 -13.17 8.29
N ALA A 153 18.22 -13.47 9.42
CA ALA A 153 17.54 -13.77 10.68
C ALA A 153 16.96 -12.53 11.38
N ARG A 154 17.28 -11.32 10.90
CA ARG A 154 16.85 -10.04 11.48
C ARG A 154 15.80 -9.38 10.59
N GLN A 155 15.08 -8.43 11.19
CA GLN A 155 14.28 -7.46 10.46
C GLN A 155 14.93 -6.09 10.59
N ILE A 156 14.94 -5.30 9.52
CA ILE A 156 15.48 -3.94 9.50
C ILE A 156 14.30 -2.98 9.35
N ASN A 157 14.00 -2.16 10.36
CA ASN A 157 12.77 -1.35 10.39
C ASN A 157 11.49 -2.19 10.17
N GLY A 158 11.46 -3.41 10.72
CA GLY A 158 10.36 -4.37 10.55
C GLY A 158 10.24 -4.98 9.14
N ARG A 159 11.24 -4.75 8.27
CA ARG A 159 11.30 -5.29 6.91
C ARG A 159 12.07 -6.60 6.89
N GLU A 160 11.61 -7.54 6.08
CA GLU A 160 12.37 -8.75 5.80
C GLU A 160 13.64 -8.41 5.03
N VAL A 161 14.76 -9.03 5.41
CA VAL A 161 16.05 -8.82 4.77
C VAL A 161 16.32 -9.99 3.84
N PHE A 162 16.61 -9.67 2.58
CA PHE A 162 17.12 -10.62 1.60
C PHE A 162 18.55 -10.27 1.28
N VAL A 163 19.43 -11.26 1.35
CA VAL A 163 20.82 -11.06 0.99
C VAL A 163 21.06 -11.57 -0.43
N VAL A 164 21.77 -10.77 -1.21
CA VAL A 164 22.32 -11.20 -2.50
C VAL A 164 23.83 -11.30 -2.33
N PHE A 165 24.33 -12.52 -2.46
CA PHE A 165 25.75 -12.80 -2.39
C PHE A 165 26.40 -12.61 -3.76
N ASP A 166 27.38 -11.71 -3.88
CA ASP A 166 28.14 -11.48 -5.12
C ASP A 166 29.51 -12.19 -5.05
N ASP A 167 29.51 -13.47 -5.39
CA ASP A 167 30.70 -14.33 -5.47
C ASP A 167 31.39 -14.28 -6.84
N ALA A 168 31.00 -13.34 -7.71
CA ALA A 168 31.56 -13.27 -9.04
C ALA A 168 33.09 -13.12 -8.98
N ASP A 169 33.78 -13.87 -9.85
CA ASP A 169 35.22 -13.75 -10.07
C ASP A 169 35.51 -12.49 -10.91
N ALA A 170 35.31 -11.34 -10.28
CA ALA A 170 35.47 -10.01 -10.85
C ALA A 170 36.15 -9.07 -9.83
N PRO A 171 36.88 -8.04 -10.30
CA PRO A 171 37.46 -7.04 -9.41
C PRO A 171 36.41 -6.42 -8.48
N LEU A 172 36.77 -6.16 -7.22
CA LEU A 172 35.87 -5.57 -6.22
C LEU A 172 35.18 -4.29 -6.74
N ALA A 173 35.93 -3.44 -7.44
CA ALA A 173 35.40 -2.20 -8.01
C ALA A 173 34.23 -2.44 -8.98
N ASP A 174 34.29 -3.51 -9.78
CA ASP A 174 33.26 -3.85 -10.75
C ASP A 174 32.00 -4.39 -10.05
N LYS A 175 32.18 -5.26 -9.05
CA LYS A 175 31.10 -5.77 -8.19
C LYS A 175 30.37 -4.63 -7.48
N VAL A 176 31.13 -3.74 -6.83
CA VAL A 176 30.58 -2.56 -6.15
C VAL A 176 29.87 -1.64 -7.14
N ALA A 177 30.42 -1.41 -8.33
CA ALA A 177 29.78 -0.58 -9.35
C ALA A 177 28.47 -1.20 -9.86
N GLN A 178 28.41 -2.52 -10.03
CA GLN A 178 27.21 -3.25 -10.45
C GLN A 178 26.10 -3.16 -9.41
N ALA A 179 26.39 -3.50 -8.16
CA ALA A 179 25.40 -3.42 -7.09
C ALA A 179 24.97 -1.98 -6.80
N SER A 180 25.88 -0.99 -6.92
CA SER A 180 25.53 0.43 -6.82
C SER A 180 24.52 0.88 -7.89
N ARG A 181 24.62 0.36 -9.13
CA ARG A 181 23.64 0.66 -10.20
C ARG A 181 22.24 0.12 -9.90
N GLN A 182 22.13 -0.91 -9.08
CA GLN A 182 20.85 -1.48 -8.64
C GLN A 182 20.23 -0.71 -7.47
N GLY A 183 20.91 0.31 -6.94
CA GLY A 183 20.39 1.13 -5.84
C GLY A 183 20.24 0.37 -4.52
N ARG A 184 21.04 -0.68 -4.30
CA ARG A 184 20.98 -1.54 -3.10
C ARG A 184 22.11 -1.21 -2.10
N PRO A 185 21.87 -1.28 -0.78
CA PRO A 185 22.94 -1.24 0.20
C PRO A 185 23.96 -2.35 -0.06
N LEU A 186 25.24 -2.02 0.06
CA LEU A 186 26.32 -2.98 -0.07
C LEU A 186 27.04 -3.16 1.26
N VAL A 187 27.29 -4.41 1.61
CA VAL A 187 28.18 -4.82 2.70
C VAL A 187 29.43 -5.38 2.03
N ILE A 188 30.52 -4.64 2.13
CA ILE A 188 31.83 -5.02 1.61
C ILE A 188 32.60 -5.66 2.76
N LEU A 189 33.23 -6.79 2.48
CA LEU A 189 34.01 -7.55 3.45
C LEU A 189 35.41 -7.80 2.90
N ASP A 190 36.42 -7.27 3.58
CA ASP A 190 37.83 -7.53 3.31
C ASP A 190 38.47 -8.43 4.39
N GLU A 191 39.79 -8.63 4.30
CA GLU A 191 40.52 -9.46 5.28
C GLU A 191 40.68 -8.79 6.65
N GLU A 192 40.68 -7.46 6.71
CA GLU A 192 40.75 -6.70 7.97
C GLU A 192 39.42 -6.81 8.72
N ASP A 193 38.30 -6.67 8.01
CA ASP A 193 36.94 -6.90 8.49
C ASP A 193 36.79 -8.29 9.15
N VAL A 194 37.36 -9.35 8.54
CA VAL A 194 37.35 -10.72 9.11
C VAL A 194 38.10 -10.79 10.44
N LEU A 195 39.25 -10.14 10.54
CA LEU A 195 40.11 -10.17 11.73
C LEU A 195 39.49 -9.39 12.89
N GLU A 196 38.84 -8.26 12.59
CA GLU A 196 38.22 -7.40 13.57
C GLU A 196 36.78 -7.80 13.90
N GLY A 197 36.17 -8.65 13.08
CA GLY A 197 34.76 -9.03 13.22
C GLY A 197 33.81 -7.89 12.83
N THR A 198 34.20 -7.08 11.86
CA THR A 198 33.48 -5.90 11.40
C THR A 198 33.14 -5.98 9.90
N ALA A 199 32.44 -4.97 9.38
CA ALA A 199 32.07 -4.86 8.00
C ALA A 199 32.09 -3.41 7.51
N THR A 200 32.18 -3.25 6.20
CA THR A 200 32.07 -1.95 5.53
C THR A 200 30.71 -1.78 4.85
N LEU A 201 29.91 -0.80 5.30
CA LEU A 201 28.62 -0.46 4.70
C LEU A 201 28.74 0.67 3.67
N ARG A 202 28.12 0.49 2.50
CA ARG A 202 27.96 1.52 1.48
C ARG A 202 26.48 1.67 1.10
N MET A 203 25.95 2.88 1.28
CA MET A 203 24.54 3.17 0.94
C MET A 203 24.38 3.61 -0.53
N PRO A 204 23.23 3.31 -1.16
CA PRO A 204 22.87 3.83 -2.47
C PRO A 204 22.95 5.35 -2.52
N GLY A 205 23.46 5.90 -3.62
CA GLY A 205 23.54 7.35 -3.83
C GLY A 205 24.52 8.10 -2.92
N ARG A 206 25.26 7.40 -2.04
CA ARG A 206 26.29 8.02 -1.18
C ARG A 206 27.69 7.64 -1.64
N ALA A 207 28.59 8.64 -1.66
CA ALA A 207 29.96 8.44 -2.10
C ALA A 207 30.82 7.73 -1.04
N ALA A 208 30.61 8.05 0.23
CA ALA A 208 31.39 7.53 1.36
C ALA A 208 30.81 6.21 1.88
N SER A 209 31.71 5.25 2.13
CA SER A 209 31.42 4.03 2.89
C SER A 209 31.74 4.27 4.37
N VAL A 210 31.04 3.55 5.25
CA VAL A 210 31.32 3.51 6.69
C VAL A 210 32.00 2.18 6.97
N ARG A 211 33.20 2.21 7.57
CA ARG A 211 34.03 1.03 7.83
C ARG A 211 34.01 0.65 9.31
N GLY A 212 34.41 -0.57 9.62
CA GLY A 212 34.63 -1.02 10.99
C GLY A 212 33.33 -1.11 11.80
N LEU A 213 32.21 -1.39 11.13
CA LEU A 213 30.93 -1.61 11.80
C LEU A 213 30.89 -3.05 12.30
N ASP A 214 30.73 -3.27 13.60
CA ASP A 214 30.33 -4.60 14.07
C ASP A 214 28.92 -4.95 13.57
N PHE A 215 28.44 -6.16 13.85
CA PHE A 215 27.15 -6.61 13.33
C PHE A 215 25.97 -5.75 13.82
N GLU A 216 25.95 -5.33 15.09
CA GLU A 216 24.83 -4.51 15.60
C GLU A 216 24.94 -3.09 15.05
N ASP A 217 26.14 -2.50 15.00
CA ASP A 217 26.39 -1.20 14.38
C ASP A 217 26.03 -1.19 12.88
N LEU A 218 26.23 -2.32 12.19
CA LEU A 218 25.83 -2.51 10.80
C LEU A 218 24.31 -2.46 10.64
N VAL A 219 23.59 -3.17 11.50
CA VAL A 219 22.12 -3.19 11.51
C VAL A 219 21.57 -1.81 11.82
N ASP A 220 22.04 -1.18 12.90
CA ASP A 220 21.67 0.20 13.27
C ASP A 220 21.95 1.17 12.11
N ALA A 221 23.10 1.01 11.45
CA ALA A 221 23.46 1.87 10.34
C ALA A 221 22.54 1.70 9.12
N LEU A 222 22.03 0.50 8.87
CA LEU A 222 21.03 0.22 7.84
C LEU A 222 19.67 0.80 8.23
N GLU A 223 19.22 0.59 9.47
CA GLU A 223 17.94 1.09 9.98
C GLU A 223 17.84 2.62 9.91
N ASP A 224 18.88 3.32 10.33
CA ASP A 224 18.94 4.78 10.34
C ASP A 224 18.89 5.41 8.94
N ARG A 225 19.38 4.66 7.93
CA ARG A 225 19.65 5.22 6.59
C ARG A 225 18.67 4.75 5.54
N LEU A 226 17.95 3.67 5.78
CA LEU A 226 16.95 3.17 4.85
C LEU A 226 15.65 3.97 4.97
N PRO A 227 15.00 4.31 3.84
CA PRO A 227 13.67 4.88 3.89
C PRO A 227 12.69 3.87 4.52
N LYS A 228 11.72 4.41 5.28
CA LYS A 228 10.59 3.61 5.76
C LYS A 228 9.79 3.09 4.58
N PRO A 229 9.16 1.91 4.69
CA PRO A 229 8.22 1.46 3.67
C PRO A 229 7.12 2.51 3.47
N SER A 230 6.88 2.87 2.22
CA SER A 230 5.90 3.90 1.87
C SER A 230 5.38 3.68 0.45
N LEU A 231 4.13 4.06 0.22
CA LEU A 231 3.56 4.15 -1.12
C LEU A 231 3.01 5.56 -1.31
N ARG A 232 3.54 6.26 -2.31
CA ARG A 232 3.10 7.60 -2.69
C ARG A 232 2.78 7.68 -4.16
N GLY A 233 1.80 8.51 -4.50
CA GLY A 233 1.52 8.83 -5.89
C GLY A 233 0.05 8.93 -6.20
N THR A 234 -0.25 8.89 -7.50
CA THR A 234 -1.59 9.13 -8.00
C THR A 234 -2.01 8.00 -8.94
N TRP A 235 -3.24 7.54 -8.77
CA TRP A 235 -3.95 6.67 -9.70
C TRP A 235 -5.21 7.39 -10.15
N VAL A 236 -5.49 7.37 -11.45
CA VAL A 236 -6.65 8.02 -12.06
C VAL A 236 -7.42 7.00 -12.91
N GLN A 237 -8.73 6.97 -12.72
CA GLN A 237 -9.68 6.28 -13.57
C GLN A 237 -10.53 7.32 -14.30
N VAL A 238 -10.49 7.34 -15.63
CA VAL A 238 -11.20 8.29 -16.49
C VAL A 238 -12.34 7.57 -17.20
N PHE A 239 -13.53 8.16 -17.17
CA PHE A 239 -14.74 7.63 -17.80
C PHE A 239 -15.59 8.76 -18.39
N ALA A 240 -16.73 8.42 -18.98
CA ALA A 240 -17.61 9.43 -19.57
C ALA A 240 -18.05 10.48 -18.53
N GLY A 241 -17.73 11.75 -18.82
CA GLY A 241 -18.17 12.89 -18.03
C GLY A 241 -17.57 13.03 -16.63
N GLY A 242 -16.50 12.29 -16.31
CA GLY A 242 -15.79 12.44 -15.05
C GLY A 242 -14.58 11.53 -14.91
N CYS A 243 -13.97 11.59 -13.74
CA CYS A 243 -12.86 10.73 -13.35
C CYS A 243 -12.80 10.58 -11.84
N ILE A 244 -12.17 9.51 -11.39
CA ILE A 244 -11.80 9.31 -9.99
C ILE A 244 -10.29 9.37 -9.87
N ARG A 245 -9.81 10.13 -8.90
CA ARG A 245 -8.41 10.29 -8.54
C ARG A 245 -8.19 9.71 -7.15
N PHE A 246 -7.21 8.84 -7.05
CA PHE A 246 -6.72 8.23 -5.82
C PHE A 246 -5.35 8.84 -5.54
N ASP A 247 -5.21 9.57 -4.43
CA ASP A 247 -3.93 10.12 -3.97
C ASP A 247 -3.46 9.33 -2.75
N PHE A 248 -2.30 8.70 -2.90
CA PHE A 248 -1.68 7.87 -1.88
C PHE A 248 -0.59 8.64 -1.13
N ASP A 249 -0.62 8.58 0.20
CA ASP A 249 0.47 8.96 1.09
C ASP A 249 0.54 7.98 2.28
N ALA A 250 0.80 6.71 1.96
CA ALA A 250 0.86 5.63 2.93
C ALA A 250 2.29 5.40 3.41
N THR A 251 2.48 5.18 4.72
CA THR A 251 3.77 4.80 5.30
C THR A 251 3.57 3.70 6.33
N GLY A 252 4.35 2.63 6.26
CA GLY A 252 4.33 1.53 7.23
C GLY A 252 4.12 0.15 6.61
N HIS A 253 3.76 -0.81 7.45
CA HIS A 253 3.54 -2.18 7.01
C HIS A 253 2.26 -2.31 6.17
N GLY A 254 2.32 -3.12 5.11
CA GLY A 254 1.18 -3.36 4.21
C GLY A 254 1.21 -2.55 2.91
N VAL A 255 2.17 -1.65 2.73
CA VAL A 255 2.29 -0.82 1.51
C VAL A 255 2.47 -1.63 0.22
N ASP A 256 3.04 -2.84 0.29
CA ASP A 256 3.28 -3.68 -0.90
C ASP A 256 1.99 -4.20 -1.54
N GLY A 257 0.96 -4.48 -0.74
CA GLY A 257 -0.34 -4.97 -1.21
C GLY A 257 -1.38 -3.87 -1.40
N LEU A 258 -1.05 -2.63 -0.98
CA LEU A 258 -2.02 -1.57 -0.79
C LEU A 258 -2.85 -1.25 -2.03
N VAL A 259 -2.24 -1.25 -3.21
CA VAL A 259 -2.97 -0.94 -4.46
C VAL A 259 -4.05 -1.98 -4.73
N GLY A 260 -3.74 -3.28 -4.57
CA GLY A 260 -4.71 -4.36 -4.71
C GLY A 260 -5.78 -4.29 -3.62
N ASP A 261 -5.40 -3.97 -2.39
CA ASP A 261 -6.35 -3.78 -1.30
C ASP A 261 -7.35 -2.63 -1.60
N VAL A 262 -6.89 -1.54 -2.21
CA VAL A 262 -7.76 -0.42 -2.63
C VAL A 262 -8.64 -0.80 -3.82
N GLU A 263 -8.13 -1.55 -4.80
CA GLU A 263 -8.93 -2.09 -5.91
C GLU A 263 -10.10 -2.97 -5.43
N GLU A 264 -9.90 -3.73 -4.35
CA GLU A 264 -10.96 -4.54 -3.74
C GLU A 264 -11.90 -3.70 -2.85
N ALA A 265 -11.36 -2.69 -2.15
CA ALA A 265 -12.11 -1.88 -1.19
C ALA A 265 -12.97 -0.80 -1.84
N ILE A 266 -12.56 -0.25 -2.99
CA ILE A 266 -13.23 0.86 -3.67
C ILE A 266 -13.81 0.40 -5.00
N GLY A 267 -15.14 0.43 -5.08
CA GLY A 267 -15.89 0.11 -6.29
C GLY A 267 -16.29 1.35 -7.10
N LEU A 268 -16.70 1.09 -8.34
CA LEU A 268 -17.34 2.07 -9.22
C LEU A 268 -18.81 1.72 -9.38
N PHE A 269 -19.69 2.62 -8.94
CA PHE A 269 -21.14 2.42 -9.08
C PHE A 269 -21.72 3.33 -10.18
N PRO A 270 -22.56 2.81 -11.09
CA PRO A 270 -23.15 3.61 -12.15
C PRO A 270 -23.99 4.78 -11.60
N ALA A 271 -23.64 6.01 -11.99
CA ALA A 271 -24.35 7.20 -11.55
C ALA A 271 -25.80 7.24 -12.06
N GLU A 272 -26.09 6.58 -13.19
CA GLU A 272 -27.44 6.52 -13.74
C GLU A 272 -28.40 5.72 -12.86
N GLU A 273 -27.91 4.67 -12.19
CA GLU A 273 -28.71 3.91 -11.23
C GLU A 273 -29.05 4.77 -10.01
N VAL A 274 -28.09 5.56 -9.51
CA VAL A 274 -28.34 6.55 -8.44
C VAL A 274 -29.43 7.53 -8.87
N ARG A 275 -29.36 8.08 -10.09
CA ARG A 275 -30.38 9.00 -10.62
C ARG A 275 -31.74 8.32 -10.73
N GLN A 276 -31.78 7.08 -11.20
CA GLN A 276 -33.02 6.32 -11.34
C GLN A 276 -33.72 6.13 -9.99
N ILE A 277 -33.00 5.69 -8.97
CA ILE A 277 -33.53 5.52 -7.61
C ILE A 277 -34.08 6.85 -7.07
N MET A 278 -33.34 7.94 -7.29
CA MET A 278 -33.80 9.26 -6.86
C MET A 278 -35.07 9.71 -7.59
N ARG A 279 -35.22 9.42 -8.89
CA ARG A 279 -36.46 9.68 -9.64
C ARG A 279 -37.61 8.85 -9.10
N ASP A 280 -37.38 7.57 -8.84
CA ASP A 280 -38.40 6.67 -8.29
C ASP A 280 -38.84 7.09 -6.88
N ALA A 281 -37.94 7.70 -6.11
CA ALA A 281 -38.22 8.30 -4.81
C ALA A 281 -38.84 9.71 -4.89
N GLY A 282 -39.01 10.29 -6.10
CA GLY A 282 -39.53 11.65 -6.29
C GLY A 282 -38.58 12.77 -5.85
N LEU A 283 -37.27 12.46 -5.72
CA LEU A 283 -36.21 13.40 -5.33
C LEU A 283 -35.58 14.10 -6.55
N LEU A 284 -35.73 13.53 -7.74
CA LEU A 284 -35.42 14.16 -9.03
C LEU A 284 -36.70 14.23 -9.86
N GLY A 285 -36.94 15.39 -10.47
CA GLY A 285 -38.07 15.64 -11.37
C GLY A 285 -37.72 15.47 -12.83
#